data_AF-A0A7X7APP4-F1
#
_entry.id   AF-A0A7X7APP4-F1
#
_cell.length_a   1.000
_cell.length_b   1.000
_cell.length_c   1.000
_cell.angle_alpha   90.00
_cell.angle_beta   90.00
_cell.angle_gamma   90.00
#
_symmetry.space_group_name_H-M   'P 1'
#
loop_
_entity.id
_entity.type
_entity.pdbx_description
1 polymer ?
#
loop_
_entity_poly.entity_id
_entity_poly.type
_entity_poly.pdbx_seq_one_letter_code
_entity_poly.pdbx_strand_id
1 'polypeptide(L)'
;MSGSKKTYDTDTVVFGAGTAVIAAAIAAAKEGQETYLIEINNQIGGVMAASPGMMLGAGYPMKTSIGGFFKDYVQRMYNHTPPLARRRLSTLENLGEEVVYDPDYAIFL
;
A
#
# COMPACT_ATOMS: atom_id res chain seq x y z
N MET A 1 -26.63 -7.02 20.00
CA MET A 1 -26.07 -8.13 19.20
C MET A 1 -24.90 -8.72 19.97
N SER A 2 -25.03 -9.94 20.49
CA SER A 2 -23.91 -10.66 21.10
C SER A 2 -23.09 -11.28 19.95
N GLY A 3 -22.05 -10.58 19.51
CA GLY A 3 -21.09 -11.14 18.55
C GLY A 3 -20.18 -12.13 19.26
N SER A 4 -20.06 -13.35 18.74
CA SER A 4 -19.11 -14.33 19.26
C SER A 4 -17.69 -13.76 19.19
N LYS A 5 -17.00 -13.69 20.34
CA LYS A 5 -15.59 -13.28 20.39
C LYS A 5 -14.76 -14.30 19.61
N LYS A 6 -14.13 -13.86 18.51
CA LYS A 6 -13.08 -14.62 17.81
C LYS A 6 -11.71 -14.23 18.38
N THR A 7 -10.86 -15.22 18.58
CA THR A 7 -9.46 -15.07 18.97
C THR A 7 -8.59 -15.66 17.88
N TYR A 8 -7.48 -14.99 17.58
CA TYR A 8 -6.48 -15.42 16.61
C TYR A 8 -5.14 -15.45 17.34
N ASP A 9 -4.42 -16.56 17.23
CA ASP A 9 -3.03 -16.66 17.68
C ASP A 9 -2.14 -16.27 16.51
N THR A 10 -1.09 -15.50 16.78
CA THR A 10 -0.16 -15.03 15.74
C THR A 10 1.16 -14.59 16.35
N ASP A 11 2.23 -14.59 15.56
CA ASP A 11 3.53 -14.07 15.98
C ASP A 11 3.53 -12.52 15.99
N THR A 12 3.01 -11.90 14.93
CA THR A 12 2.96 -10.44 14.79
C THR A 12 1.56 -9.95 14.41
N VAL A 13 1.12 -8.88 15.07
CA VAL A 13 -0.03 -8.08 14.65
C VAL A 13 0.38 -6.63 14.48
N VAL A 14 -0.05 -6.02 13.37
CA VAL A 14 0.14 -4.59 13.13
C VAL A 14 -1.19 -3.91 12.80
N PHE A 15 -1.33 -2.66 13.23
CA PHE A 15 -2.56 -1.90 13.11
C PHE A 15 -2.38 -0.70 12.17
N GLY A 16 -3.29 -0.59 11.20
CA GLY A 16 -3.27 0.37 10.11
C GLY A 16 -2.71 -0.20 8.81
N ALA A 17 -2.97 0.48 7.70
CA ALA A 17 -2.47 0.13 6.37
C ALA A 17 -1.70 1.28 5.70
N GLY A 18 -1.00 2.10 6.49
CA GLY A 18 -0.09 3.13 5.97
C GLY A 18 1.29 2.58 5.58
N THR A 19 2.14 3.43 5.00
CA THR A 19 3.48 3.05 4.51
C THR A 19 4.31 2.28 5.53
N ALA A 20 4.41 2.79 6.77
CA ALA A 20 5.24 2.19 7.81
C ALA A 20 4.70 0.81 8.24
N VAL A 21 3.38 0.69 8.35
CA VAL A 21 2.75 -0.55 8.82
C VAL A 21 2.83 -1.64 7.77
N ILE A 22 2.61 -1.30 6.49
CA ILE A 22 2.79 -2.25 5.39
C ILE A 22 4.26 -2.71 5.31
N ALA A 23 5.22 -1.79 5.46
CA ALA A 23 6.63 -2.15 5.48
C ALA A 23 6.97 -3.11 6.66
N ALA A 24 6.43 -2.83 7.85
CA ALA A 24 6.60 -3.70 9.02
C ALA A 24 5.97 -5.08 8.82
N ALA A 25 4.74 -5.15 8.29
CA ALA A 25 4.05 -6.40 8.00
C ALA A 25 4.83 -7.25 6.99
N ILE A 26 5.32 -6.64 5.90
CA ILE A 26 6.11 -7.33 4.88
C ILE A 26 7.42 -7.83 5.46
N ALA A 27 8.09 -7.03 6.30
CA ALA A 27 9.32 -7.44 6.94
C ALA A 27 9.10 -8.66 7.85
N ALA A 28 8.09 -8.62 8.73
CA ALA A 28 7.74 -9.73 9.61
C ALA A 28 7.37 -11.00 8.81
N ALA A 29 6.52 -10.87 7.79
CA ALA A 29 6.14 -11.99 6.94
C ALA A 29 7.32 -12.60 6.17
N LYS A 30 8.28 -11.78 5.71
CA LYS A 30 9.51 -12.26 5.05
C LYS A 30 10.43 -13.05 5.98
N GLU A 31 10.38 -12.77 7.28
CA GLU A 31 11.06 -13.56 8.31
C GLU A 31 10.27 -14.82 8.71
N GLY A 32 9.18 -15.13 8.02
CA GLY A 32 8.39 -16.35 8.23
C GLY A 32 7.39 -16.27 9.39
N GLN A 33 7.14 -15.08 9.95
CA GLN A 33 6.19 -14.89 11.03
C GLN A 33 4.75 -14.92 10.53
N GLU A 34 3.85 -15.60 11.24
CA GLU A 34 2.41 -15.41 11.03
C GLU A 34 2.08 -13.95 11.39
N THR A 35 1.62 -13.19 10.40
CA THR A 35 1.48 -11.74 10.50
C THR A 35 0.08 -11.30 10.09
N TYR A 36 -0.63 -10.65 11.00
CA TYR A 36 -1.93 -10.02 10.72
C TYR A 36 -1.75 -8.51 10.61
N LEU A 37 -2.25 -7.93 9.51
CA LEU A 37 -2.45 -6.50 9.37
C LEU A 37 -3.93 -6.19 9.55
N ILE A 38 -4.25 -5.27 10.47
CA ILE A 38 -5.61 -4.87 10.78
C ILE A 38 -5.80 -3.40 10.41
N GLU A 39 -6.63 -3.13 9.42
CA GLU A 39 -7.03 -1.78 9.02
C GLU A 39 -8.50 -1.55 9.38
N ILE A 40 -8.82 -0.35 9.88
CA ILE A 40 -10.19 -0.01 10.29
C ILE A 40 -11.08 0.29 9.07
N ASN A 41 -10.47 0.74 7.99
CA ASN A 41 -11.15 1.04 6.73
C ASN A 41 -11.13 -0.15 5.76
N ASN A 42 -11.91 -0.04 4.70
CA ASN A 42 -11.94 -1.00 3.58
C ASN A 42 -10.89 -0.68 2.50
N GLN A 43 -9.86 0.11 2.82
CA GLN A 43 -8.86 0.59 1.86
C GLN A 43 -7.48 0.65 2.52
N ILE A 44 -6.43 0.33 1.76
CA ILE A 44 -5.04 0.50 2.20
C ILE A 44 -4.44 1.81 1.69
N GLY A 45 -3.46 2.31 2.44
CA GLY A 45 -2.63 3.47 2.10
C GLY A 45 -2.82 4.66 3.03
N GLY A 46 -4.05 5.04 3.37
CA GLY A 46 -4.28 6.24 4.19
C GLY A 46 -3.56 7.47 3.60
N VAL A 47 -2.77 8.18 4.42
CA VAL A 47 -1.94 9.32 3.98
C VAL A 47 -0.97 8.94 2.84
N MET A 48 -0.50 7.70 2.77
CA MET A 48 0.34 7.20 1.67
C MET A 48 -0.35 7.33 0.30
N ALA A 49 -1.67 7.19 0.28
CA ALA A 49 -2.50 7.25 -0.93
C ALA A 49 -2.90 8.67 -1.30
N ALA A 50 -3.07 9.54 -0.30
CA ALA A 50 -3.68 10.86 -0.47
C ALA A 50 -2.67 12.01 -0.47
N SER A 51 -1.46 11.82 0.08
CA SER A 51 -0.51 12.92 0.26
C SER A 51 0.56 12.97 -0.84
N PRO A 52 0.69 14.13 -1.52
CA PRO A 52 1.83 14.43 -2.37
C PRO A 52 3.15 14.23 -1.62
N GLY A 53 4.15 13.63 -2.26
CA GLY A 53 5.47 13.41 -1.64
C GLY A 53 5.61 12.09 -0.87
N MET A 54 4.51 11.37 -0.62
CA MET A 54 4.55 10.03 -0.04
C MET A 54 4.80 8.97 -1.12
N MET A 55 5.01 7.72 -0.71
CA MET A 55 5.46 6.63 -1.59
C MET A 55 4.73 6.54 -2.95
N LEU A 56 3.41 6.72 -3.00
CA LEU A 56 2.65 6.71 -4.26
C LEU A 56 2.70 8.04 -5.03
N GLY A 57 2.88 9.16 -4.33
CA GLY A 57 3.01 10.50 -4.93
C GLY A 57 4.42 10.88 -5.38
N ALA A 58 5.46 10.18 -4.90
CA ALA A 58 6.87 10.48 -5.18
C ALA A 58 7.71 9.22 -5.45
N GLY A 59 7.08 8.13 -5.86
CA GLY A 59 7.77 6.86 -6.09
C GLY A 59 8.66 6.81 -7.35
N TYR A 60 8.70 7.90 -8.14
CA TYR A 60 9.51 8.02 -9.36
C TYR A 60 10.44 9.26 -9.37
N PRO A 61 11.33 9.46 -8.37
CA PRO A 61 12.30 10.55 -8.42
C PRO A 61 13.14 10.45 -9.69
N MET A 62 13.31 11.58 -10.40
CA MET A 62 14.04 11.63 -11.67
C MET A 62 13.57 10.55 -12.68
N LYS A 63 12.26 10.30 -12.75
CA LYS A 63 11.61 9.29 -13.61
C LYS A 63 12.01 7.84 -13.32
N THR A 64 12.67 7.57 -12.20
CA THR A 64 13.19 6.25 -11.82
C THR A 64 12.45 5.74 -10.59
N SER A 65 11.97 4.50 -10.63
CA SER A 65 11.26 3.88 -9.51
C SER A 65 12.18 3.74 -8.28
N ILE A 66 11.67 4.08 -7.09
CA ILE A 66 12.36 3.85 -5.80
C ILE A 66 12.56 2.36 -5.46
N GLY A 67 11.88 1.45 -6.18
CA GLY A 67 12.08 0.00 -6.05
C GLY A 67 11.32 -0.60 -4.87
N GLY A 68 11.78 -1.77 -4.43
CA GLY A 68 11.24 -2.49 -3.27
C GLY A 68 9.73 -2.74 -3.35
N PHE A 69 9.08 -2.66 -2.18
CA PHE A 69 7.63 -2.86 -2.07
C PHE A 69 6.84 -1.94 -3.01
N PHE A 70 7.23 -0.66 -3.13
CA PHE A 70 6.55 0.27 -4.03
C PHE A 70 6.48 -0.29 -5.45
N LYS A 71 7.63 -0.71 -6.01
CA LYS A 71 7.70 -1.25 -7.37
C LYS A 71 6.83 -2.50 -7.52
N ASP A 72 6.96 -3.45 -6.59
CA ASP A 72 6.22 -4.71 -6.66
C ASP A 72 4.70 -4.47 -6.59
N TYR A 73 4.28 -3.59 -5.69
CA TYR A 73 2.89 -3.24 -5.47
C TYR A 73 2.28 -2.52 -6.68
N VAL A 74 2.93 -1.47 -7.21
CA VAL A 74 2.40 -0.75 -8.38
C VAL A 74 2.45 -1.59 -9.65
N GLN A 75 3.41 -2.48 -9.80
CA GLN A 75 3.46 -3.41 -10.92
C GLN A 75 2.27 -4.40 -10.90
N ARG A 76 1.86 -4.90 -9.73
CA ARG A 76 0.64 -5.72 -9.62
C ARG A 76 -0.60 -4.96 -10.09
N MET A 77 -0.74 -3.69 -9.65
CA MET A 77 -1.85 -2.84 -10.10
C MET A 77 -1.83 -2.55 -11.60
N TYR A 78 -0.64 -2.31 -12.17
CA TYR A 78 -0.48 -2.08 -13.62
C TYR A 78 -0.77 -3.33 -14.45
N ASN A 79 -0.45 -4.52 -13.93
CA ASN A 79 -0.64 -5.78 -14.64
C ASN A 79 -2.07 -6.35 -14.50
N HIS A 80 -2.90 -5.77 -13.65
CA HIS A 80 -4.31 -6.15 -13.55
C HIS A 80 -5.06 -5.81 -14.85
N THR A 81 -6.13 -6.54 -15.17
CA THR A 81 -6.98 -6.29 -16.34
C THR A 81 -8.43 -6.04 -15.90
N PRO A 82 -8.97 -4.80 -15.99
CA PRO A 82 -8.28 -3.59 -16.44
C PRO A 82 -7.22 -3.10 -15.44
N PRO A 83 -6.24 -2.26 -15.86
CA PRO A 83 -5.23 -1.71 -14.96
C PRO A 83 -5.86 -0.92 -13.82
N LEU A 84 -5.44 -1.20 -12.59
CA LEU A 84 -5.95 -0.56 -11.37
C LEU A 84 -5.15 0.68 -10.97
N ALA A 85 -4.04 0.96 -11.65
CA ALA A 85 -3.24 2.15 -11.43
C ALA A 85 -2.71 2.74 -12.74
N ARG A 86 -2.35 4.02 -12.70
CA ARG A 86 -1.65 4.72 -13.77
C ARG A 86 -0.59 5.67 -13.21
N ARG A 87 0.55 5.72 -13.88
CA ARG A 87 1.56 6.77 -13.70
C ARG A 87 1.11 8.01 -14.46
N ARG A 88 1.20 9.18 -13.84
CA ARG A 88 0.96 10.48 -14.50
C ARG A 88 1.88 11.55 -13.93
N LEU A 89 2.00 12.67 -14.64
CA LEU A 89 2.59 13.88 -14.06
C LEU A 89 1.64 14.45 -13.00
N SER A 90 2.20 14.81 -11.84
CA SER A 90 1.45 15.49 -10.78
C SER A 90 1.04 16.88 -11.23
N THR A 91 -0.09 17.36 -10.72
CA THR A 91 -0.54 18.74 -10.93
C THR A 91 0.18 19.73 -10.03
N LEU A 92 0.92 19.24 -9.03
CA LEU A 92 1.70 20.08 -8.11
C LEU A 92 3.08 20.37 -8.69
N GLU A 93 3.50 21.62 -8.57
CA GLU A 93 4.80 22.06 -9.04
C GLU A 93 5.93 21.29 -8.33
N ASN A 94 6.96 20.91 -9.09
CA ASN A 94 8.17 20.23 -8.61
C ASN A 94 8.02 18.82 -8.02
N LEU A 95 6.82 18.21 -8.05
CA LEU A 95 6.63 16.85 -7.51
C LEU A 95 7.02 15.73 -8.50
N GLY A 96 6.93 16.00 -9.80
CA GLY A 96 7.24 15.03 -10.85
C GLY A 96 6.08 14.06 -11.12
N GLU A 97 6.37 12.77 -11.23
CA GLU A 97 5.38 11.74 -11.57
C GLU A 97 4.84 11.02 -10.32
N GLU A 98 3.53 10.82 -10.32
CA GLU A 98 2.77 10.15 -9.27
C GLU A 98 2.04 8.92 -9.81
N VAL A 99 1.65 8.03 -8.90
CA VAL A 99 0.78 6.89 -9.17
C VAL A 99 -0.60 7.18 -8.62
N VAL A 100 -1.59 7.20 -9.50
CA VAL A 100 -3.00 7.21 -9.12
C VAL A 100 -3.54 5.80 -9.31
N TYR A 101 -4.25 5.30 -8.31
CA TYR A 101 -4.79 3.96 -8.31
C TYR A 101 -6.24 3.96 -7.82
N ASP A 102 -6.92 2.85 -8.08
CA ASP A 102 -8.25 2.56 -7.56
C ASP A 102 -8.13 1.95 -6.15
N PRO A 103 -8.48 2.69 -5.09
CA PRO A 103 -8.30 2.24 -3.72
C PRO A 103 -9.22 1.08 -3.32
N ASP A 104 -10.34 0.89 -4.02
CA ASP A 104 -11.32 -0.16 -3.69
C ASP A 104 -10.83 -1.56 -4.08
N TYR A 105 -9.94 -1.63 -5.08
CA TYR A 105 -9.42 -2.91 -5.59
C TYR A 105 -7.99 -3.23 -5.15
N ALA A 106 -7.26 -2.23 -4.66
CA ALA A 106 -5.85 -2.38 -4.31
C ALA A 106 -5.61 -3.35 -3.14
N ILE A 107 -6.63 -3.59 -2.31
CA ILE A 107 -6.58 -4.51 -1.17
C ILE A 107 -6.61 -6.00 -1.58
N PHE A 108 -6.92 -6.31 -2.85
CA PHE A 108 -7.11 -7.68 -3.34
C PHE A 108 -5.95 -8.22 -4.21
N LEU A 109 -4.81 -7.50 -4.25
CA LEU A 109 -3.62 -7.83 -5.08
C LEU A 109 -2.51 -8.52 -4.29
#